data_AF-A0A7J6WKR1-F1
#
_entry.id   AF-A0A7J6WKR1-F1
#
_cell.length_a   1.000
_cell.length_b   1.000
_cell.length_c   1.000
_cell.angle_alpha   90.00
_cell.angle_beta   90.00
_cell.angle_gamma   90.00
#
_symmetry.space_group_name_H-M   'P 1'
#
loop_
_entity.id
_entity.type
_entity.pdbx_description
1 polymer ?
#
loop_
_entity_poly.entity_id
_entity_poly.type
_entity_poly.pdbx_seq_one_letter_code
_entity_poly.pdbx_strand_id
1 'polypeptide(L)'
;MDLQNPLNSRNKTLDLSDLRFPRSIGMADLLLTFLIPTWWEIKVSVAAAIFLISMLSIFSSRDGDVGGGSGEKLIEIVGDLLEDKDKMGQLKGDSQSNSAFVIKLELLAAKNLIGANLNGTSDPYAIITCGEQKRFSSMVPGSRNPMWGEEFNFFVDELPVQVKI
;
A
#
# COMPACT_ATOMS: atom_id res chain seq x y z
N MET A 1 -53.13 -5.69 47.92
CA MET A 1 -54.45 -5.07 47.69
C MET A 1 -54.29 -4.13 46.51
N ASP A 2 -55.42 -3.83 45.87
CA ASP A 2 -55.63 -2.91 44.77
C ASP A 2 -55.60 -3.48 43.34
N LEU A 3 -56.83 -3.45 42.83
CA LEU A 3 -57.33 -3.63 41.47
C LEU A 3 -56.62 -2.66 40.51
N GLN A 4 -56.60 -3.00 39.22
CA GLN A 4 -57.36 -2.28 38.19
C GLN A 4 -57.17 -2.98 36.84
N ASN A 5 -58.28 -3.43 36.27
CA ASN A 5 -58.41 -3.78 34.85
C ASN A 5 -58.16 -2.52 34.00
N PRO A 6 -57.57 -2.64 32.80
CA PRO A 6 -58.24 -1.97 31.68
C PRO A 6 -58.18 -2.78 30.38
N LEU A 7 -59.36 -3.23 29.94
CA LEU A 7 -59.68 -3.32 28.53
C LEU A 7 -59.60 -1.91 27.92
N ASN A 8 -58.61 -1.65 27.08
CA ASN A 8 -58.74 -0.62 26.03
C ASN A 8 -57.82 -0.93 24.85
N SER A 9 -58.18 -1.96 24.08
CA SER A 9 -57.65 -2.17 22.74
C SER A 9 -58.59 -1.46 21.76
N ARG A 10 -58.11 -0.34 21.19
CA ARG A 10 -58.30 0.11 19.79
C ARG A 10 -58.27 1.63 19.66
N ASN A 11 -57.07 2.14 19.43
CA ASN A 11 -56.81 3.41 18.76
C ASN A 11 -55.46 3.30 18.04
N LYS A 12 -55.44 2.56 16.93
CA LYS A 12 -54.36 2.65 15.95
C LYS A 12 -54.67 3.85 15.06
N THR A 13 -54.13 5.00 15.45
CA THR A 13 -54.05 6.20 14.62
C THR A 13 -53.24 5.85 13.37
N LEU A 14 -53.87 5.87 12.20
CA LEU A 14 -53.20 5.73 10.91
C LEU A 14 -52.54 7.08 10.60
N ASP A 15 -51.21 7.12 10.69
CA ASP A 15 -50.43 8.32 10.40
C ASP A 15 -50.30 8.48 8.87
N LEU A 16 -50.83 9.58 8.34
CA LEU A 16 -50.89 9.92 6.91
C LEU A 16 -49.54 10.38 6.34
N SER A 17 -48.44 10.19 7.07
CA SER A 17 -47.07 10.54 6.68
C SER A 17 -46.31 9.41 5.94
N ASP A 18 -46.89 8.20 5.84
CA ASP A 18 -46.28 7.03 5.17
C ASP A 18 -46.53 6.93 3.65
N LEU A 19 -47.17 7.93 3.03
CA LEU A 19 -47.38 7.97 1.57
C LEU A 19 -46.55 9.05 0.90
N ARG A 20 -45.23 8.86 0.90
CA ARG A 20 -44.34 9.55 -0.05
C ARG A 20 -43.91 8.55 -1.13
N PHE A 21 -44.51 8.73 -2.31
CA PHE A 21 -44.32 7.95 -3.53
C PHE A 21 -42.85 7.62 -3.86
N PRO A 22 -42.57 6.45 -4.48
CA PRO A 22 -41.24 6.14 -4.98
C PRO A 22 -40.84 7.17 -6.02
N ARG A 23 -39.74 7.89 -5.77
CA ARG A 23 -39.12 8.75 -6.77
C ARG A 23 -38.68 7.86 -7.92
N SER A 24 -39.34 8.02 -9.06
CA SER A 24 -38.91 7.52 -10.35
C SER A 24 -37.42 7.86 -10.54
N ILE A 25 -36.56 6.83 -10.48
CA ILE A 25 -35.14 6.96 -10.83
C ILE A 25 -35.12 7.15 -12.36
N GLY A 26 -34.60 8.28 -12.83
CA GLY A 26 -34.53 8.55 -14.25
C GLY A 26 -33.47 7.64 -14.89
N MET A 27 -33.71 7.18 -16.13
CA MET A 27 -32.71 6.46 -16.94
C MET A 27 -31.41 7.27 -17.18
N ALA A 28 -31.40 8.56 -16.83
CA ALA A 28 -30.26 9.45 -16.95
C ALA A 28 -29.32 9.45 -15.72
N ASP A 29 -29.74 8.93 -14.56
CA ASP A 29 -28.90 8.88 -13.34
C ASP A 29 -27.90 7.70 -13.35
N LEU A 30 -27.96 6.85 -14.38
CA LEU A 30 -27.01 5.75 -14.59
C LEU A 30 -25.92 6.06 -15.64
N LEU A 31 -26.02 7.19 -16.35
CA LEU A 31 -25.04 7.55 -17.39
C LEU A 31 -23.99 8.59 -16.95
N LEU A 32 -24.12 9.19 -15.75
CA LEU A 32 -23.16 10.17 -15.23
C LEU A 32 -22.21 9.64 -14.15
N THR A 33 -22.25 8.35 -13.81
CA THR A 33 -21.29 7.74 -12.87
C THR A 33 -20.11 7.05 -13.56
N PHE A 34 -20.12 6.95 -14.90
CA PHE A 34 -19.09 6.23 -15.67
C PHE A 34 -18.06 7.13 -16.35
N LEU A 35 -18.22 8.46 -16.32
CA LEU A 35 -17.36 9.37 -17.11
C LEU A 35 -16.54 10.37 -16.30
N ILE A 36 -16.37 10.12 -15.01
CA ILE A 36 -15.43 10.90 -14.19
C ILE A 36 -14.37 9.93 -13.71
N PRO A 37 -13.10 10.06 -14.17
CA PRO A 37 -12.03 9.20 -13.69
C PRO A 37 -11.99 9.25 -12.17
N THR A 38 -11.93 8.07 -11.54
CA THR A 38 -11.93 7.98 -10.09
C THR A 38 -10.75 8.82 -9.55
N TRP A 39 -10.94 9.48 -8.42
CA TRP A 39 -9.96 10.42 -7.82
C TRP A 39 -8.54 9.81 -7.65
N TRP A 40 -8.41 8.49 -7.72
CA TRP A 40 -7.15 7.75 -7.66
C TRP A 40 -6.41 7.68 -9.00
N GLU A 41 -7.12 7.52 -10.12
CA GLU A 41 -6.53 7.53 -11.47
C GLU A 41 -5.82 8.86 -11.77
N ILE A 42 -6.43 9.96 -11.33
CA ILE A 42 -5.86 11.31 -11.47
C ILE A 42 -4.52 11.42 -10.73
N LYS A 43 -4.42 10.84 -9.53
CA LYS A 43 -3.17 10.85 -8.74
C LYS A 43 -2.08 10.03 -9.41
N VAL A 44 -2.41 8.86 -9.94
CA VAL A 44 -1.45 7.98 -10.65
C VAL A 44 -0.96 8.64 -11.93
N SER A 45 -1.86 9.27 -12.70
CA SER A 45 -1.52 9.99 -13.93
C SER A 45 -0.58 11.18 -13.68
N VAL A 46 -0.86 11.99 -12.65
CA VAL A 46 0.00 13.13 -12.27
C VAL A 46 1.38 12.66 -11.80
N ALA A 47 1.45 11.59 -10.99
CA ALA A 47 2.72 11.03 -10.55
C ALA A 47 3.55 10.49 -11.73
N ALA A 48 2.90 9.80 -12.69
CA ALA A 48 3.55 9.31 -13.90
C ALA A 48 4.10 10.45 -14.77
N ALA A 49 3.34 11.54 -14.93
CA ALA A 49 3.80 12.70 -15.70
C ALA A 49 5.04 13.36 -15.07
N ILE A 50 5.06 13.54 -13.75
CA ILE A 50 6.22 14.11 -13.04
C ILE A 50 7.46 13.22 -13.22
N PHE A 51 7.30 11.90 -13.13
CA PHE A 51 8.40 10.95 -13.32
C PHE A 51 8.98 11.00 -14.74
N LEU A 52 8.13 11.04 -15.77
CA LEU A 52 8.57 11.13 -17.17
C LEU A 52 9.27 12.46 -17.46
N ILE A 53 8.76 13.58 -16.95
CA ILE A 53 9.40 14.90 -17.08
C ILE A 53 10.77 14.91 -16.39
N SER A 54 10.86 14.33 -15.20
CA SER A 54 12.12 14.19 -14.47
C SER A 54 13.12 13.31 -15.24
N MET A 55 12.69 12.16 -15.77
CA MET A 55 13.52 11.27 -16.58
C MET A 55 14.02 11.96 -17.85
N LEU A 56 13.14 12.67 -18.56
CA LEU A 56 13.48 13.38 -19.79
C LEU A 56 14.45 14.53 -19.54
N SER A 57 14.33 15.22 -18.40
CA SER A 57 15.26 16.29 -18.02
C SER A 57 16.67 15.74 -17.76
N ILE A 58 16.76 14.59 -17.09
CA ILE A 58 18.05 13.90 -16.85
C ILE A 58 18.66 13.39 -18.16
N PHE A 59 17.83 12.92 -19.10
CA PHE A 59 18.29 12.49 -20.43
C PHE A 59 18.70 13.67 -21.32
N SER A 60 17.95 14.78 -21.31
CA SER A 60 18.24 15.96 -22.13
C SER A 60 19.43 16.76 -21.61
N SER A 61 19.70 16.73 -20.30
CA SER A 61 20.93 17.30 -19.71
C SER A 61 22.19 16.47 -20.00
N ARG A 62 22.08 15.34 -20.71
CA ARG A 62 23.20 14.45 -21.04
C ARG A 62 23.59 14.49 -22.52
N ASP A 63 23.16 15.53 -23.25
CA ASP A 63 23.69 15.89 -24.56
C ASP A 63 24.57 17.12 -24.42
N GLY A 64 25.86 16.85 -24.33
CA GLY A 64 26.92 17.84 -24.28
C GLY A 64 28.23 17.16 -24.60
N ASP A 65 28.42 16.78 -25.86
CA ASP A 65 29.67 17.08 -26.58
C ASP A 65 29.52 16.87 -28.09
N VAL A 66 29.73 17.94 -28.84
CA VAL A 66 29.99 17.93 -30.29
C VAL A 66 31.48 17.71 -30.47
N GLY A 67 31.87 16.53 -30.95
CA GLY A 67 33.25 16.22 -31.29
C GLY A 67 33.33 15.12 -32.35
N GLY A 68 33.45 15.52 -33.61
CA GLY A 68 33.64 14.60 -34.74
C GLY A 68 35.05 14.02 -34.78
N GLY A 69 35.19 12.82 -35.35
CA GLY A 69 36.50 12.28 -35.74
C GLY A 69 36.61 10.76 -35.75
N SER A 70 36.52 10.19 -36.96
CA SER A 70 37.44 9.19 -37.50
C SER A 70 37.90 8.04 -36.59
N GLY A 71 37.36 6.85 -36.86
CA GLY A 71 38.16 5.62 -37.03
C GLY A 71 38.86 5.00 -35.81
N GLU A 72 38.69 3.68 -35.70
CA GLU A 72 39.69 2.75 -35.15
C GLU A 72 40.05 2.87 -33.65
N LYS A 73 39.23 2.22 -32.78
CA LYS A 73 39.75 1.56 -31.58
C LYS A 73 38.82 0.46 -31.03
N LEU A 74 38.66 -0.61 -31.81
CA LEU A 74 37.79 -1.76 -31.49
C LEU A 74 38.48 -2.87 -30.65
N ILE A 75 39.71 -2.67 -30.16
CA ILE A 75 40.49 -3.70 -29.45
C ILE A 75 41.17 -3.11 -28.18
N GLU A 76 40.40 -2.44 -27.33
CA GLU A 76 40.81 -2.14 -25.94
C GLU A 76 39.62 -2.22 -24.94
N ILE A 77 38.38 -2.23 -25.43
CA ILE A 77 37.18 -2.31 -24.60
C ILE A 77 36.91 -3.75 -24.09
N VAL A 78 37.57 -4.76 -24.67
CA VAL A 78 37.41 -6.17 -24.25
C VAL A 78 38.09 -6.44 -22.88
N GLY A 79 38.98 -5.55 -22.41
CA GLY A 79 39.69 -5.70 -21.14
C GLY A 79 38.92 -5.28 -19.89
N ASP A 80 37.90 -4.43 -20.01
CA ASP A 80 37.23 -3.80 -18.84
C ASP A 80 35.82 -4.34 -18.55
N LEU A 81 35.37 -5.36 -19.28
CA LEU A 81 34.04 -5.97 -19.13
C LEU A 81 34.09 -7.29 -18.34
N LEU A 82 34.91 -7.38 -17.29
CA LEU A 82 34.79 -8.42 -16.27
C LEU A 82 35.27 -7.89 -14.92
N GLU A 83 34.50 -6.98 -14.30
CA GLU A 83 34.26 -6.86 -12.85
C GLU A 83 33.56 -5.53 -12.53
N ASP A 84 32.23 -5.55 -12.42
CA ASP A 84 31.57 -5.10 -11.19
C ASP A 84 30.10 -5.53 -11.28
N LYS A 85 29.83 -6.71 -10.72
CA LYS A 85 28.48 -7.21 -10.54
C LYS A 85 28.14 -7.03 -9.06
N ASP A 86 27.04 -6.31 -8.83
CA ASP A 86 26.28 -6.21 -7.59
C ASP A 86 26.72 -5.14 -6.56
N LYS A 87 26.37 -3.86 -6.81
CA LYS A 87 26.12 -2.89 -5.73
C LYS A 87 25.15 -1.77 -6.08
N MET A 88 23.98 -2.14 -6.63
CA MET A 88 22.86 -1.20 -6.78
C MET A 88 21.99 -1.20 -5.53
N GLY A 89 22.09 -0.13 -4.74
CA GLY A 89 20.96 0.38 -3.95
C GLY A 89 20.67 -0.23 -2.59
N GLN A 90 21.45 0.16 -1.57
CA GLN A 90 20.87 0.43 -0.25
C GLN A 90 21.11 1.90 0.10
N LEU A 91 20.28 2.77 -0.48
CA LEU A 91 19.97 4.06 0.14
C LEU A 91 18.75 3.81 1.03
N LYS A 92 18.97 3.50 2.30
CA LYS A 92 17.89 3.47 3.29
C LYS A 92 18.37 3.87 4.67
N GLY A 93 18.53 5.19 4.81
CA GLY A 93 18.11 5.91 6.00
C GLY A 93 19.05 5.82 7.19
N ASP A 94 20.24 6.40 7.07
CA ASP A 94 21.04 6.81 8.22
C ASP A 94 20.41 8.08 8.83
N SER A 95 19.24 7.94 9.42
CA SER A 95 18.76 8.89 10.44
C SER A 95 18.94 8.26 11.81
N GLN A 96 20.12 7.68 12.05
CA GLN A 96 20.52 7.21 13.36
C GLN A 96 21.39 8.29 14.01
N SER A 97 20.73 9.33 14.51
CA SER A 97 21.32 10.20 15.52
C SER A 97 20.21 10.56 16.52
N ASN A 98 20.28 9.93 17.70
CA ASN A 98 19.43 10.14 18.89
C ASN A 98 18.10 9.35 19.05
N SER A 99 18.04 8.07 18.68
CA SER A 99 16.97 7.22 19.24
C SER A 99 17.34 6.71 20.63
N ALA A 100 16.47 6.93 21.63
CA ALA A 100 16.73 6.53 23.02
C ALA A 100 16.60 5.01 23.26
N PHE A 101 15.76 4.32 22.49
CA PHE A 101 15.45 2.90 22.65
C PHE A 101 15.45 2.15 21.32
N VAL A 102 15.79 0.85 21.36
CA VAL A 102 15.73 -0.06 20.21
C VAL A 102 14.84 -1.25 20.56
N ILE A 103 13.82 -1.50 19.73
CA ILE A 103 12.92 -2.65 19.86
C ILE A 103 13.28 -3.65 18.77
N LYS A 104 13.80 -4.80 19.19
CA LYS A 104 14.06 -5.96 18.32
C LYS A 104 12.82 -6.86 18.30
N LEU A 105 12.31 -7.15 17.11
CA LEU A 105 11.15 -8.00 16.87
C LEU A 105 11.51 -9.12 15.91
N GLU A 106 11.24 -10.35 16.29
CA GLU A 106 11.49 -11.54 15.47
C GLU A 106 10.16 -12.13 15.00
N LEU A 107 9.94 -12.14 13.69
CA LEU A 107 8.77 -12.71 13.05
C LEU A 107 9.10 -14.15 12.60
N LEU A 108 8.61 -15.12 13.37
CA LEU A 108 8.90 -16.54 13.12
C LEU A 108 8.01 -17.14 12.03
N ALA A 109 6.74 -17.39 12.37
CA ALA A 109 5.80 -18.09 11.51
C ALA A 109 4.35 -17.77 11.88
N ALA A 110 3.44 -18.03 10.95
CA ALA A 110 2.00 -18.08 11.22
C ALA A 110 1.45 -19.45 10.86
N LYS A 111 0.29 -19.79 11.41
CA LYS A 111 -0.37 -21.09 11.19
C LYS A 111 -1.84 -20.91 10.91
N ASN A 112 -2.39 -21.76 10.06
CA ASN A 112 -3.83 -21.83 9.75
C ASN A 112 -4.41 -20.51 9.22
N LEU A 113 -3.64 -19.79 8.39
CA LEU A 113 -4.17 -18.60 7.73
C LEU A 113 -5.34 -18.97 6.80
N ILE A 114 -6.29 -18.06 6.64
CA ILE A 114 -7.43 -18.24 5.75
C ILE A 114 -6.92 -18.20 4.31
N GLY A 115 -7.33 -19.20 3.52
CA GLY A 115 -7.04 -19.27 2.09
C GLY A 115 -7.77 -18.17 1.34
N ALA A 116 -7.04 -17.27 0.68
CA ALA A 116 -7.60 -16.20 -0.13
C ALA A 116 -7.72 -16.59 -1.61
N ASN A 117 -6.90 -17.56 -2.06
CA ASN A 117 -6.84 -17.99 -3.45
C ASN A 117 -7.84 -19.13 -3.73
N LEU A 118 -8.26 -19.28 -4.99
CA LEU A 118 -9.19 -20.33 -5.44
C LEU A 118 -8.70 -21.75 -5.11
N ASN A 119 -7.39 -21.95 -5.05
CA ASN A 119 -6.75 -23.22 -4.68
C ASN A 119 -6.76 -23.48 -3.16
N GLY A 120 -7.39 -22.60 -2.37
CA GLY A 120 -7.43 -22.69 -0.91
C GLY A 120 -6.13 -22.27 -0.21
N THR A 121 -5.12 -21.81 -0.95
CA THR A 121 -3.84 -21.26 -0.46
C THR A 121 -3.90 -19.74 -0.30
N SER A 122 -2.84 -19.13 0.23
CA SER A 122 -2.67 -17.68 0.34
C SER A 122 -1.22 -17.31 0.07
N ASP A 123 -0.97 -16.03 -0.22
CA ASP A 123 0.36 -15.45 -0.31
C ASP A 123 0.59 -14.49 0.88
N PRO A 124 0.68 -15.01 2.11
CA PRO A 124 0.72 -14.19 3.31
C PRO A 124 1.98 -13.34 3.45
N TYR A 125 1.80 -12.16 4.04
CA TYR A 125 2.83 -11.26 4.54
C TYR A 125 2.31 -10.60 5.82
N ALA A 126 3.22 -10.18 6.71
CA ALA A 126 2.90 -9.47 7.94
C ALA A 126 3.23 -7.98 7.81
N ILE A 127 2.46 -7.14 8.48
CA ILE A 127 2.68 -5.71 8.56
C ILE A 127 2.94 -5.34 10.01
N ILE A 128 4.18 -5.03 10.33
CA ILE A 128 4.57 -4.64 11.68
C ILE A 128 4.56 -3.12 11.78
N THR A 129 3.78 -2.58 12.70
CA THR A 129 3.71 -1.14 13.00
C THR A 129 4.19 -0.90 14.42
N CYS A 130 5.16 0.00 14.59
CA CYS A 130 5.69 0.44 15.87
C CYS A 130 5.64 1.97 15.91
N GLY A 131 4.61 2.53 16.58
CA GLY A 131 4.35 3.98 16.52
C GLY A 131 4.12 4.44 15.09
N GLU A 132 4.96 5.33 14.58
CA GLU A 132 4.92 5.83 13.20
C GLU A 132 5.67 4.95 12.20
N GLN A 133 6.50 4.02 12.68
CA GLN A 133 7.28 3.15 11.81
C GLN A 133 6.46 1.94 11.35
N LYS A 134 6.49 1.69 10.05
CA LYS A 134 5.83 0.54 9.42
C LYS A 134 6.86 -0.29 8.66
N ARG A 135 6.85 -1.61 8.88
CA ARG A 135 7.67 -2.59 8.18
C ARG A 135 6.79 -3.69 7.64
N PHE A 136 7.24 -4.30 6.55
CA PHE A 136 6.56 -5.40 5.88
C PHE A 136 7.51 -6.58 5.87
N SER A 137 6.97 -7.77 6.13
CA SER A 137 7.72 -9.00 5.92
C SER A 137 7.82 -9.35 4.44
N SER A 138 8.67 -10.33 4.11
CA SER A 138 8.58 -10.98 2.81
C SER A 138 7.21 -11.66 2.65
N MET A 139 6.79 -11.80 1.40
CA MET A 139 5.60 -12.57 1.05
C MET A 139 5.99 -14.03 0.86
N VAL A 140 5.27 -14.95 1.50
CA VAL A 140 5.47 -16.39 1.32
C VAL A 140 4.37 -16.91 0.38
N PRO A 141 4.69 -17.30 -0.86
CA PRO A 141 3.66 -17.69 -1.82
C PRO A 141 3.03 -19.05 -1.50
N GLY A 142 1.74 -19.18 -1.78
CA GLY A 142 1.01 -20.45 -1.79
C GLY A 142 0.95 -21.18 -0.45
N SER A 143 1.16 -20.51 0.68
CA SER A 143 1.21 -21.13 2.01
C SER A 143 0.17 -20.57 2.96
N ARG A 144 -0.45 -21.45 3.74
CA ARG A 144 -1.30 -21.09 4.89
C ARG A 144 -0.55 -21.14 6.22
N ASN A 145 0.69 -21.62 6.18
CA ASN A 145 1.57 -21.77 7.33
C ASN A 145 2.93 -21.16 6.96
N PRO A 146 2.99 -19.84 6.73
CA PRO A 146 4.23 -19.20 6.32
C PRO A 146 5.26 -19.24 7.44
N MET A 147 6.52 -19.38 7.05
CA MET A 147 7.69 -19.22 7.92
C MET A 147 8.52 -18.07 7.33
N TRP A 148 8.74 -17.04 8.12
CA TRP A 148 9.54 -15.88 7.74
C TRP A 148 10.94 -15.98 8.33
N GLY A 149 11.05 -16.16 9.65
CA GLY A 149 12.34 -16.11 10.35
C GLY A 149 13.04 -14.75 10.16
N GLU A 150 12.26 -13.67 10.13
CA GLU A 150 12.75 -12.32 9.83
C GLU A 150 12.88 -11.49 11.10
N GLU A 151 13.92 -10.66 11.17
CA GLU A 151 14.14 -9.74 12.28
C GLU A 151 13.91 -8.28 11.86
N PHE A 152 13.21 -7.53 12.72
CA PHE A 152 12.92 -6.12 12.54
C PHE A 152 13.44 -5.32 13.73
N ASN A 153 14.10 -4.20 13.44
CA ASN A 153 14.56 -3.25 14.45
C ASN A 153 13.80 -1.93 14.29
N PHE A 154 13.20 -1.48 15.39
CA PHE A 154 12.51 -0.19 15.47
C PHE A 154 13.23 0.71 16.47
N PHE A 155 13.47 1.95 16.07
CA PHE A 155 14.18 2.95 16.87
C PHE A 155 13.17 3.95 17.45
N VAL A 156 13.08 4.06 18.76
CA VAL A 156 12.01 4.84 19.42
C VAL A 156 12.62 5.81 20.43
N ASP A 157 12.08 7.01 20.48
CA ASP A 157 12.60 8.08 21.35
C ASP A 157 11.96 8.06 22.74
N GLU A 158 10.71 7.59 22.86
CA GLU A 158 9.95 7.58 24.12
C GLU A 158 9.00 6.38 24.22
N LEU A 159 8.78 5.88 25.45
CA LEU A 159 7.86 4.79 25.78
C LEU A 159 6.67 5.33 26.59
N PRO A 160 5.47 4.75 26.50
CA PRO A 160 5.12 3.49 25.81
C PRO A 160 4.80 3.67 24.32
N VAL A 161 5.36 2.80 23.47
CA VAL A 161 5.01 2.72 22.05
C VAL A 161 4.06 1.57 21.77
N GLN A 162 3.08 1.79 20.89
CA GLN A 162 2.15 0.75 20.47
C GLN A 162 2.76 -0.07 19.33
N VAL A 163 2.88 -1.38 19.53
CA VAL A 163 3.31 -2.35 18.50
C VAL A 163 2.09 -3.15 18.04
N LYS A 164 1.89 -3.22 16.73
CA LYS A 164 0.81 -3.96 16.06
C LYS A 164 1.39 -4.83 14.94
N ILE A 165 0.88 -6.06 14.81
CA ILE A 165 1.28 -7.07 13.82
C ILE A 165 0.02 -7.61 13.15
#